data_AF-A0A2J8U9A2-F1
#
_entry.id   AF-A0A2J8U9A2-F1
#
_cell.length_a   1.000
_cell.length_b   1.000
_cell.length_c   1.000
_cell.angle_alpha   90.00
_cell.angle_beta   90.00
_cell.angle_gamma   90.00
#
_symmetry.space_group_name_H-M   'P 1'
#
loop_
_entity.id
_entity.type
_entity.pdbx_description
1 polymer ?
#
loop_
_entity_poly.entity_id
_entity_poly.type
_entity_poly.pdbx_seq_one_letter_code
_entity_poly.pdbx_strand_id
1 'polypeptide(L)'
;MWPLALVIACLTLALSGGVSQESSKVLNTNGTSGFLPGGYTCFPHSQPWQAALLVQGRLLCGGVLVHPKWVLTAAHCLKDGLKVYLGKHALGRVEAGEQ
;
A
#
# COMPACT_ATOMS: atom_id res chain seq x y z
N MET A 1 20.57 -42.75 9.47
CA MET A 1 19.74 -42.53 8.27
C MET A 1 18.74 -41.37 8.40
N TRP A 2 18.36 -40.90 9.60
CA TRP A 2 17.52 -39.70 9.78
C TRP A 2 18.17 -38.30 9.70
N PRO A 3 19.49 -38.08 9.91
CA PRO A 3 20.02 -36.71 9.91
C PRO A 3 20.05 -36.09 8.51
N LEU A 4 20.24 -36.91 7.47
CA LEU A 4 20.18 -36.47 6.07
C LEU A 4 18.76 -36.07 5.65
N ALA A 5 17.73 -36.76 6.14
CA ALA A 5 16.34 -36.44 5.80
C ALA A 5 15.89 -35.08 6.36
N LEU A 6 16.35 -34.71 7.56
CA LEU A 6 16.08 -33.40 8.17
C LEU A 6 16.76 -32.25 7.42
N VAL A 7 18.01 -32.45 6.98
CA VAL A 7 18.75 -31.43 6.22
C VAL A 7 18.10 -31.19 4.84
N ILE A 8 17.64 -32.25 4.17
CA ILE A 8 16.96 -32.13 2.88
C ILE A 8 15.62 -31.39 3.03
N ALA A 9 14.84 -31.66 4.09
CA ALA A 9 13.59 -30.95 4.36
C ALA A 9 13.79 -29.45 4.66
N CYS A 10 14.85 -29.07 5.38
CA CYS A 10 15.15 -27.66 5.61
C CYS A 10 15.57 -26.93 4.32
N LEU A 11 16.33 -27.59 3.44
CA LEU A 11 16.72 -27.01 2.15
C LEU A 11 15.48 -26.76 1.27
N THR A 12 14.50 -27.65 1.24
CA THR A 12 13.30 -27.47 0.41
C THR A 12 12.41 -26.32 0.90
N LEU A 13 12.28 -26.12 2.22
CA LEU A 13 11.55 -24.95 2.74
C LEU A 13 12.27 -23.63 2.43
N ALA A 14 13.60 -23.59 2.52
CA ALA A 14 14.38 -22.38 2.27
C ALA A 14 14.39 -21.94 0.78
N LEU A 15 14.19 -22.88 -0.16
CA LEU A 15 14.03 -22.57 -1.58
C LEU A 15 12.59 -22.25 -2.00
N SER A 16 11.59 -22.49 -1.16
CA SER A 16 10.25 -21.98 -1.42
C SER A 16 10.26 -20.46 -1.17
N GLY A 17 10.58 -19.69 -2.21
CA GLY A 17 10.33 -18.26 -2.23
C GLY A 17 8.88 -18.04 -1.84
N GLY A 18 8.64 -17.26 -0.78
CA GLY A 18 7.30 -17.03 -0.25
C GLY A 18 6.35 -16.62 -1.38
N VAL A 19 5.26 -17.37 -1.54
CA VAL A 19 4.20 -17.03 -2.47
C VAL A 19 3.52 -15.77 -1.93
N SER A 20 3.82 -14.62 -2.53
CA SER A 20 3.02 -13.41 -2.34
C SER A 20 1.67 -13.64 -3.00
N GLN A 21 0.64 -13.80 -2.19
CA GLN A 21 -0.74 -13.97 -2.67
C GLN A 21 -1.22 -12.62 -3.23
N GLU A 22 -1.13 -12.45 -4.55
CA GLU A 22 -1.79 -11.37 -5.28
C GLU A 22 -3.30 -11.51 -5.04
N SER A 23 -3.89 -10.62 -4.23
CA SER A 23 -5.34 -10.59 -4.04
C SER A 23 -6.00 -10.32 -5.39
N SER A 24 -6.75 -11.30 -5.88
CA SER A 24 -7.58 -11.16 -7.06
C SER A 24 -8.54 -9.99 -6.86
N LYS A 25 -8.44 -8.94 -7.70
CA LYS A 25 -9.54 -7.98 -7.81
C LYS A 25 -10.76 -8.75 -8.30
N VAL A 26 -11.72 -8.94 -7.40
CA VAL A 26 -13.05 -9.44 -7.71
C VAL A 26 -13.68 -8.47 -8.71
N LEU A 27 -13.87 -8.91 -9.95
CA LEU A 27 -14.83 -8.31 -10.87
C LEU A 27 -15.62 -9.44 -11.50
N ASN A 28 -16.87 -9.66 -11.06
CA ASN A 28 -17.79 -10.54 -11.77
C ASN A 28 -19.00 -9.75 -12.31
N THR A 29 -18.86 -9.49 -13.61
CA THR A 29 -19.78 -9.41 -14.75
C THR A 29 -21.29 -9.24 -14.58
N ASN A 30 -21.79 -8.15 -15.19
CA ASN A 30 -23.02 -8.11 -16.00
C ASN A 30 -22.91 -7.01 -17.08
N GLY A 31 -22.07 -7.25 -18.09
CA GLY A 31 -22.32 -6.70 -19.43
C GLY A 31 -21.61 -5.42 -19.88
N THR A 32 -21.09 -4.56 -19.02
CA THR A 32 -20.04 -3.55 -19.35
C THR A 32 -19.47 -2.93 -18.08
N SER A 33 -18.45 -3.55 -17.48
CA SER A 33 -17.52 -2.83 -16.61
C SER A 33 -16.10 -3.08 -17.12
N GLY A 34 -15.87 -2.53 -18.31
CA GLY A 34 -14.55 -2.47 -18.90
C GLY A 34 -13.60 -1.75 -17.94
N PHE A 35 -12.44 -2.37 -17.75
CA PHE A 35 -11.25 -1.71 -17.23
C PHE A 35 -11.11 -0.30 -17.85
N LEU A 36 -11.11 0.72 -17.01
CA LEU A 36 -10.80 2.11 -17.39
C LEU A 36 -9.28 2.27 -17.37
N PRO A 37 -8.62 2.62 -18.49
CA PRO A 37 -7.24 3.05 -18.47
C PRO A 37 -7.07 4.22 -17.48
N GLY A 38 -6.24 4.05 -16.45
CA GLY A 38 -6.02 5.06 -15.40
C GLY A 38 -6.90 4.93 -14.15
N GLY A 39 -7.85 3.99 -14.11
CA GLY A 39 -8.69 3.74 -12.94
C GLY A 39 -9.83 4.76 -12.74
N TYR A 40 -10.26 4.94 -11.49
CA TYR A 40 -11.31 5.89 -11.11
C TYR A 40 -10.97 6.58 -9.78
N THR A 41 -11.52 7.78 -9.56
CA THR A 41 -11.37 8.52 -8.31
C THR A 41 -12.21 7.88 -7.20
N CYS A 42 -11.58 7.55 -6.07
CA CYS A 42 -12.28 7.03 -4.89
C CYS A 42 -13.26 8.06 -4.34
N PHE A 43 -14.31 7.61 -3.63
CA PHE A 43 -15.15 8.55 -2.89
C PHE A 43 -14.33 9.26 -1.79
N PRO A 44 -14.63 10.53 -1.45
CA PRO A 44 -13.95 11.22 -0.37
C PRO A 44 -13.97 10.41 0.93
N HIS A 45 -12.82 10.29 1.57
CA HIS A 45 -12.61 9.56 2.83
C HIS A 45 -12.96 8.06 2.83
N SER A 46 -13.22 7.44 1.66
CA SER A 46 -13.50 6.00 1.59
C SER A 46 -12.26 5.13 1.83
N GLN A 47 -11.07 5.72 1.77
CA GLN A 47 -9.77 5.09 2.04
C GLN A 47 -9.10 5.82 3.22
N PRO A 48 -9.63 5.70 4.45
CA PRO A 48 -9.23 6.53 5.58
C PRO A 48 -7.77 6.27 6.04
N TRP A 49 -7.21 5.11 5.68
CA TRP A 49 -5.82 4.77 5.95
C TRP A 49 -4.82 5.35 4.94
N GLN A 50 -5.29 5.95 3.84
CA GLN A 50 -4.39 6.51 2.82
C GLN A 50 -3.64 7.72 3.38
N ALA A 51 -2.31 7.66 3.34
CA ALA A 51 -1.44 8.75 3.73
C ALA A 51 -0.75 9.38 2.52
N ALA A 52 -0.65 10.71 2.49
CA ALA A 52 0.12 11.46 1.52
C ALA A 52 1.44 11.93 2.16
N LEU A 53 2.56 11.56 1.55
CA LEU A 53 3.90 11.93 2.02
C LEU A 53 4.42 13.08 1.17
N LEU A 54 4.58 14.25 1.76
CA LEU A 54 4.94 15.49 1.07
C LEU A 54 6.32 16.00 1.52
N VAL A 55 7.07 16.57 0.57
CA VAL A 55 8.30 17.32 0.83
C VAL A 55 8.16 18.69 0.17
N GLN A 56 8.41 19.76 0.94
CA GLN A 56 8.23 21.14 0.45
C GLN A 56 6.85 21.40 -0.21
N GLY A 57 5.80 20.77 0.33
CA GLY A 57 4.42 20.91 -0.19
C GLY A 57 4.12 20.11 -1.46
N ARG A 58 5.06 19.32 -1.99
CA ARG A 58 4.86 18.46 -3.16
C ARG A 58 4.71 17.00 -2.74
N LEU A 59 3.77 16.27 -3.36
CA LEU A 59 3.60 14.84 -3.14
C LEU A 59 4.86 14.10 -3.60
N LEU A 60 5.45 13.33 -2.69
CA LEU A 60 6.58 12.45 -2.95
C LEU A 60 6.10 11.00 -3.11
N CYS A 61 5.37 10.49 -2.11
CA CYS A 61 4.95 9.09 -2.02
C CYS A 61 3.56 8.96 -1.39
N GLY A 62 3.04 7.73 -1.43
CA GLY A 62 1.93 7.30 -0.57
C GLY A 62 2.42 6.58 0.69
N GLY A 63 1.49 6.32 1.60
CA GLY A 63 1.68 5.46 2.77
C GLY A 63 0.34 4.93 3.29
N VAL A 64 0.41 4.04 4.28
CA VAL A 64 -0.76 3.44 4.93
C VAL A 64 -0.68 3.65 6.44
N LEU A 65 -1.73 4.23 7.02
CA LEU A 65 -1.88 4.34 8.47
C LEU A 65 -2.15 2.95 9.06
N VAL A 66 -1.15 2.38 9.75
CA VAL A 66 -1.24 1.06 10.38
C VAL A 66 -1.56 1.15 11.88
N HIS A 67 -1.41 2.35 12.45
CA HIS A 67 -1.72 2.68 13.83
C HIS A 67 -1.91 4.20 13.95
N PRO A 68 -2.63 4.74 14.95
CA PRO A 68 -2.80 6.19 15.15
C PRO A 68 -1.53 7.06 15.19
N LYS A 69 -0.34 6.45 15.25
CA LYS A 69 0.96 7.13 15.28
C LYS A 69 1.99 6.52 14.32
N TRP A 70 1.61 5.55 13.49
CA TRP A 70 2.53 4.85 12.60
C TRP A 70 1.96 4.75 11.19
N VAL A 71 2.73 5.26 10.23
CA VAL A 71 2.48 5.12 8.80
C VAL A 71 3.55 4.22 8.19
N LEU A 72 3.12 3.21 7.45
CA LEU A 72 3.98 2.35 6.66
C LEU A 72 4.16 2.96 5.25
N THR A 73 5.39 3.00 4.76
CA THR A 73 5.74 3.45 3.41
C THR A 73 6.96 2.70 2.89
N ALA A 74 7.34 2.92 1.62
CA ALA A 74 8.56 2.36 1.06
C ALA A 74 9.81 3.07 1.60
N ALA A 75 10.87 2.31 1.87
CA ALA A 75 12.11 2.86 2.43
C ALA A 75 12.74 4.00 1.60
N HIS A 76 12.61 3.95 0.27
CA HIS A 76 13.15 4.98 -0.63
C HIS A 76 12.41 6.34 -0.54
N CYS A 77 11.24 6.36 0.09
CA CYS A 77 10.44 7.58 0.30
C CYS A 77 10.95 8.40 1.49
N LEU A 78 11.87 7.87 2.31
CA LEU A 78 12.44 8.62 3.43
C LEU A 78 13.37 9.71 2.90
N LYS A 79 12.97 10.97 3.12
CA LYS A 79 13.69 12.19 2.71
C LYS A 79 13.60 13.24 3.82
N ASP A 80 14.53 14.18 3.82
CA ASP A 80 14.50 15.29 4.78
C ASP A 80 13.28 16.20 4.54
N GLY A 81 12.69 16.68 5.64
CA GLY A 81 11.51 17.56 5.58
C GLY A 81 10.21 16.84 5.16
N LEU A 82 10.18 15.51 5.23
CA LEU A 82 8.98 14.71 4.99
C LEU A 82 7.88 15.07 5.98
N LYS A 83 6.68 15.34 5.45
CA LYS A 83 5.45 15.55 6.21
C LYS A 83 4.42 14.53 5.76
N VAL A 84 3.72 13.94 6.72
CA VAL A 84 2.63 13.00 6.49
C VAL A 84 1.32 13.75 6.62
N TYR A 85 0.43 13.57 5.65
CA TYR A 85 -0.93 14.09 5.68
C TYR A 85 -1.93 12.94 5.61
N LEU A 86 -2.94 12.97 6.49
CA LEU A 86 -4.02 11.99 6.55
C LEU A 86 -5.36 12.64 6.20
N GLY A 87 -6.33 11.83 5.79
CA GLY A 87 -7.70 12.30 5.52
C GLY A 87 -7.88 13.11 4.24
N LYS A 88 -6.81 13.34 3.46
CA LYS A 88 -6.88 14.10 2.20
C LYS A 88 -7.57 13.33 1.09
N HIS A 89 -8.45 14.01 0.37
CA HIS A 89 -9.00 13.60 -0.92
C HIS A 89 -8.41 14.44 -2.07
N ALA A 90 -8.31 15.76 -1.90
CA ALA A 90 -7.69 16.67 -2.87
C ALA A 90 -6.34 17.23 -2.36
N LEU A 91 -5.24 16.85 -3.00
CA LEU A 91 -3.88 17.25 -2.57
C LEU A 91 -3.64 18.77 -2.54
N GLY A 92 -4.24 19.51 -3.49
CA GLY A 92 -4.07 20.95 -3.62
C GLY A 92 -5.03 21.81 -2.79
N ARG A 93 -5.90 21.19 -1.97
CA ARG A 93 -6.89 21.91 -1.14
C ARG A 93 -6.69 21.54 0.32
N VAL A 94 -6.89 22.53 1.19
CA VAL A 94 -7.03 22.30 2.64
C VAL A 94 -8.43 21.76 2.87
N GLU A 95 -8.54 20.64 3.58
CA GLU A 95 -9.80 19.93 3.81
C GLU A 95 -10.08 19.79 5.30
N ALA A 96 -11.37 19.85 5.68
CA ALA A 96 -11.75 19.67 7.07
C ALA A 96 -11.44 18.23 7.52
N GLY A 97 -10.75 18.09 8.65
CA GLY A 97 -10.33 16.79 9.17
C GLY A 97 -9.02 16.25 8.59
N GLU A 98 -8.31 17.02 7.75
CA GLU A 98 -6.92 16.68 7.43
C GLU A 98 -6.02 16.85 8.66
N GLN A 99 -5.04 15.95 8.78
CA GLN A 99 -4.09 15.90 9.90
C GLN A 99 -2.66 15.79 9.37
#